data_AF-A0A9Q3J9J8-F1
#
_entry.id   AF-A0A9Q3J9J8-F1
#
_cell.length_a   1.000
_cell.length_b   1.000
_cell.length_c   1.000
_cell.angle_alpha   90.00
_cell.angle_beta   90.00
_cell.angle_gamma   90.00
#
_symmetry.space_group_name_H-M   'P 1'
#
loop_
_entity.id
_entity.type
_entity.pdbx_description
1 polymer ?
#
loop_
_entity_poly.entity_id
_entity_poly.type
_entity_poly.pdbx_seq_one_letter_code
_entity_poly.pdbx_strand_id
1 'polypeptide(L)'
;MPGYESGDWEKLKIDMIRKWGAVEPGRRYRISSINSLFERKQKRDGIFNITQYRKFIGEYESIITYFRRYEYIEGEVNHNQEIMASLSLEVQGSIYREIIKGKVMVSARDGGYIIPKFKVLKEYIEQYLQAKFLI
;
A
#
# COMPACT_ATOMS: atom_id res chain seq x y z
N MET A 1 -1.77 -5.79 38.07
CA MET A 1 -1.17 -7.01 37.48
C MET A 1 0.23 -7.09 38.05
N PRO A 2 0.63 -8.21 38.65
CA PRO A 2 1.88 -8.32 39.39
C PRO A 2 3.12 -7.80 38.64
N GLY A 3 3.24 -8.07 37.34
CA GLY A 3 4.37 -7.55 36.54
C GLY A 3 4.37 -6.03 36.33
N TYR A 4 3.18 -5.40 36.28
CA TYR A 4 3.06 -3.93 36.18
C TYR A 4 3.46 -3.25 37.49
N GLU A 5 3.04 -3.84 38.61
CA GLU A 5 3.34 -3.33 39.96
C GLU A 5 4.82 -3.49 40.32
N SER A 6 5.50 -4.52 39.80
CA SER A 6 6.93 -4.76 40.03
C SER A 6 7.86 -4.15 38.97
N GLY A 7 7.33 -3.50 37.93
CA GLY A 7 8.12 -2.98 36.80
C GLY A 7 8.81 -4.07 35.97
N ASP A 8 8.36 -5.31 36.08
CA ASP A 8 8.92 -6.47 35.37
C ASP A 8 8.13 -6.71 34.09
N TRP A 9 8.70 -6.29 32.96
CA TRP A 9 8.06 -6.33 31.65
C TRP A 9 7.85 -7.76 31.12
N GLU A 10 8.74 -8.71 31.46
CA GLU A 10 8.59 -10.12 31.12
C GLU A 10 7.38 -10.72 31.85
N LYS A 11 7.31 -10.46 33.17
CA LYS A 11 6.19 -10.91 34.00
C LYS A 11 4.88 -10.26 33.59
N LEU A 12 4.90 -8.97 33.24
CA LEU A 12 3.72 -8.28 32.74
C LEU A 12 3.21 -8.92 31.43
N LYS A 13 4.11 -9.22 30.50
CA LYS A 13 3.75 -9.90 29.24
C LYS A 13 3.08 -11.26 29.51
N ILE A 14 3.59 -12.05 30.45
CA ILE A 14 2.97 -13.32 30.86
C ILE A 14 1.60 -13.09 31.50
N ASP A 15 1.46 -12.12 32.40
CA ASP A 15 0.20 -11.75 33.04
C ASP A 15 -0.85 -11.31 31.99
N MET A 16 -0.42 -10.56 30.97
CA MET A 16 -1.26 -10.12 29.85
C MET A 16 -1.75 -11.30 29.02
N ILE A 17 -0.84 -12.20 28.60
CA ILE A 17 -1.19 -13.41 27.83
C ILE A 17 -2.12 -14.32 28.64
N ARG A 18 -1.87 -14.48 29.95
CA ARG A 18 -2.71 -15.31 30.83
C ARG A 18 -4.12 -14.75 31.00
N LYS A 19 -4.28 -13.42 31.12
CA LYS A 19 -5.58 -12.79 31.37
C LYS A 19 -6.43 -12.64 30.12
N TRP A 20 -5.80 -12.34 28.98
CA TRP A 20 -6.50 -12.03 27.72
C TRP A 20 -6.31 -13.10 26.63
N GLY A 21 -5.58 -14.18 26.93
CA GLY A 21 -5.12 -15.14 25.93
C GLY A 21 -3.88 -14.62 25.19
N ALA A 22 -3.14 -15.53 24.57
CA ALA A 22 -2.26 -15.11 23.49
C ALA A 22 -3.15 -14.52 22.41
N VAL A 23 -2.80 -13.34 21.89
CA VAL A 23 -3.32 -12.94 20.59
C VAL A 23 -2.65 -13.90 19.61
N GLU A 24 -3.27 -15.06 19.36
CA GLU A 24 -3.05 -15.70 18.08
C GLU A 24 -3.36 -14.61 17.06
N PRO A 25 -2.42 -14.24 16.17
CA PRO A 25 -2.72 -13.29 15.14
C PRO A 25 -3.73 -13.98 14.21
N GLY A 26 -5.01 -13.89 14.56
CA GLY A 26 -6.10 -14.28 13.70
C GLY A 26 -5.84 -13.65 12.35
N ARG A 27 -6.05 -14.42 11.28
CA ARG A 27 -5.62 -14.06 9.94
C ARG A 27 -6.13 -12.66 9.57
N ARG A 28 -5.25 -11.65 9.68
CA ARG A 28 -5.61 -10.23 9.50
C ARG A 28 -5.97 -9.94 8.05
N TYR A 29 -5.24 -10.55 7.13
CA TYR A 29 -5.45 -10.43 5.68
C TYR A 29 -5.51 -11.81 5.03
N ARG A 30 -6.42 -11.95 4.07
CA ARG A 30 -6.53 -13.13 3.19
C ARG A 30 -5.79 -12.83 1.89
N ILE A 31 -5.35 -13.85 1.14
CA ILE A 31 -4.68 -13.65 -0.16
C ILE A 31 -5.50 -12.73 -1.08
N SER A 32 -6.83 -12.85 -1.05
CA SER A 32 -7.75 -11.99 -1.80
C SER A 32 -7.79 -10.52 -1.36
N SER A 33 -7.23 -10.16 -0.20
CA SER A 33 -7.25 -8.80 0.33
C SER A 33 -6.59 -7.78 -0.60
N ILE A 34 -5.52 -8.16 -1.31
CA ILE A 34 -4.88 -7.30 -2.32
C ILE A 34 -5.83 -7.06 -3.51
N ASN A 35 -6.36 -8.13 -4.09
CA ASN A 35 -7.28 -8.02 -5.23
C ASN A 35 -8.53 -7.21 -4.87
N SER A 36 -9.11 -7.47 -3.70
CA SER A 36 -10.24 -6.71 -3.18
C SER A 36 -9.89 -5.23 -2.94
N LEU A 37 -8.67 -4.90 -2.56
CA LEU A 37 -8.23 -3.50 -2.41
C LEU A 37 -8.27 -2.77 -3.76
N PHE A 38 -7.70 -3.37 -4.81
CA PHE A 38 -7.68 -2.79 -6.16
C PHE A 38 -9.09 -2.70 -6.77
N GLU A 39 -9.87 -3.78 -6.70
CA GLU A 39 -11.24 -3.82 -7.25
C GLU A 39 -12.15 -2.76 -6.63
N ARG A 40 -12.05 -2.54 -5.31
CA ARG A 40 -12.85 -1.52 -4.62
C ARG A 40 -12.59 -0.11 -5.14
N LYS A 41 -11.37 0.18 -5.59
CA LYS A 41 -10.99 1.49 -6.11
C LYS A 41 -11.35 1.65 -7.58
N GLN A 42 -11.11 0.62 -8.38
CA GLN A 42 -11.50 0.62 -9.79
C GLN A 42 -13.02 0.78 -9.98
N LYS A 43 -13.85 0.22 -9.09
CA LYS A 43 -15.32 0.34 -9.17
C LYS A 43 -15.91 1.65 -8.64
N ARG A 44 -15.16 2.47 -7.90
CA ARG A 44 -15.63 3.72 -7.27
C ARG A 44 -14.90 4.93 -7.85
N ASP A 45 -15.03 5.13 -9.16
CA ASP A 45 -14.48 6.26 -9.93
C ASP A 45 -12.94 6.45 -9.86
N GLY A 46 -12.23 5.50 -9.23
CA GLY A 46 -10.80 5.59 -8.99
C GLY A 46 -10.41 6.62 -7.92
N ILE A 47 -9.13 6.65 -7.59
CA ILE A 47 -8.53 7.59 -6.64
C ILE A 47 -8.27 8.93 -7.34
N PHE A 48 -8.83 10.02 -6.82
CA PHE A 48 -8.70 11.35 -7.42
C PHE A 48 -8.10 12.43 -6.51
N ASN A 49 -7.87 12.15 -5.23
CA ASN A 49 -7.29 13.11 -4.29
C ASN A 49 -6.26 12.47 -3.33
N ILE A 50 -5.46 13.34 -2.71
CA ILE A 50 -4.33 12.94 -1.84
C ILE A 50 -4.76 12.12 -0.62
N THR A 51 -5.89 12.46 0.00
CA THR A 51 -6.39 11.74 1.19
C THR A 51 -6.79 10.31 0.84
N GLN A 52 -7.49 10.12 -0.28
CA GLN A 52 -7.84 8.80 -0.78
C GLN A 52 -6.60 7.98 -1.15
N TYR A 53 -5.60 8.63 -1.76
CA TYR A 53 -4.36 7.99 -2.17
C TYR A 53 -3.54 7.51 -0.97
N ARG A 54 -3.31 8.37 0.03
CA ARG A 54 -2.60 8.01 1.26
C ARG A 54 -3.28 6.86 2.00
N LYS A 55 -4.61 6.89 2.10
CA LYS A 55 -5.37 5.79 2.70
C LYS A 55 -5.18 4.48 1.92
N PHE A 56 -5.23 4.55 0.59
CA PHE A 56 -5.05 3.38 -0.27
C PHE A 56 -3.64 2.78 -0.15
N ILE A 57 -2.60 3.61 -0.26
CA ILE A 57 -1.21 3.16 -0.15
C ILE A 57 -0.90 2.62 1.25
N GLY A 58 -1.40 3.27 2.30
CA GLY A 58 -1.24 2.77 3.66
C GLY A 58 -1.88 1.39 3.88
N GLU A 59 -3.05 1.14 3.29
CA GLU A 59 -3.69 -0.18 3.32
C GLU A 59 -2.88 -1.21 2.52
N TYR A 60 -2.44 -0.85 1.31
CA TYR A 60 -1.59 -1.70 0.47
C TYR A 60 -0.29 -2.11 1.17
N GLU A 61 0.46 -1.15 1.71
CA GLU A 61 1.73 -1.39 2.41
C GLU A 61 1.52 -2.22 3.69
N SER A 62 0.39 -2.04 4.38
CA SER A 62 0.02 -2.86 5.54
C SER A 62 -0.21 -4.32 5.15
N ILE A 63 -0.87 -4.58 4.02
CA ILE A 63 -1.10 -5.94 3.51
C ILE A 63 0.21 -6.59 3.09
N ILE A 64 1.05 -5.89 2.31
CA ILE A 64 2.36 -6.40 1.87
C ILE A 64 3.27 -6.71 3.07
N THR A 65 3.31 -5.82 4.06
CA THR A 65 4.10 -6.02 5.28
C THR A 65 3.62 -7.24 6.06
N TYR A 66 2.30 -7.45 6.15
CA TYR A 66 1.73 -8.64 6.77
C TYR A 66 2.12 -9.90 5.99
N PHE A 67 1.94 -9.93 4.66
CA PHE A 67 2.29 -11.11 3.87
C PHE A 67 3.77 -11.46 3.92
N ARG A 68 4.67 -10.48 3.94
CA ARG A 68 6.11 -10.73 4.14
C ARG A 68 6.41 -11.32 5.52
N ARG A 69 5.80 -10.77 6.58
CA ARG A 69 6.00 -11.24 7.95
C ARG A 69 5.61 -12.71 8.15
N TYR A 70 4.57 -13.14 7.46
CA TYR A 70 4.06 -14.51 7.53
C TYR A 70 4.43 -15.34 6.30
N GLU A 71 5.45 -14.92 5.55
CA GLU A 71 6.05 -15.69 4.44
C GLU A 71 5.05 -16.13 3.36
N TYR A 72 3.96 -15.38 3.18
CA TYR A 72 2.99 -15.61 2.09
C TYR A 72 3.51 -15.12 0.72
N ILE A 73 4.52 -14.26 0.73
CA ILE A 73 5.17 -13.71 -0.46
C ILE A 73 6.68 -13.69 -0.24
N GLU A 74 7.43 -14.06 -1.27
CA GLU A 74 8.89 -13.97 -1.31
C GLU A 74 9.32 -12.98 -2.40
N GLY A 75 10.43 -12.28 -2.16
CA GLY A 75 11.03 -11.39 -3.16
C GLY A 75 10.31 -10.05 -3.41
N GLU A 76 10.57 -9.50 -4.59
CA GLU A 76 10.01 -8.21 -5.04
C GLU A 76 8.60 -8.44 -5.61
N VAL A 77 7.61 -7.74 -5.06
CA VAL A 77 6.22 -7.83 -5.50
C VAL A 77 5.92 -6.64 -6.41
N ASN A 78 5.41 -6.91 -7.60
CA ASN A 78 5.08 -5.88 -8.59
C ASN A 78 3.56 -5.77 -8.74
N HIS A 79 3.00 -4.67 -8.24
CA HIS A 79 1.60 -4.31 -8.46
C HIS A 79 1.47 -2.89 -9.07
N ASN A 80 2.49 -2.44 -9.80
CA ASN A 80 2.56 -1.04 -10.26
C ASN A 80 1.44 -0.72 -11.26
N GLN A 81 1.04 -1.69 -12.08
CA GLN A 81 -0.06 -1.57 -13.02
C GLN A 81 -1.41 -1.46 -12.31
N GLU A 82 -1.65 -2.29 -11.29
CA GLU A 82 -2.87 -2.31 -10.51
C GLU A 82 -3.02 -1.05 -9.66
N ILE A 83 -1.91 -0.54 -9.13
CA ILE A 83 -1.85 0.75 -8.44
C ILE A 83 -2.19 1.89 -9.39
N MET A 84 -1.61 1.92 -10.60
CA MET A 84 -1.95 2.92 -11.62
C MET A 84 -3.44 2.83 -12.02
N ALA A 85 -3.93 1.61 -12.26
CA ALA A 85 -5.33 1.36 -12.64
C ALA A 85 -6.33 1.72 -11.53
N SER A 86 -5.89 1.80 -10.28
CA SER A 86 -6.72 2.21 -9.14
C SER A 86 -6.96 3.72 -9.07
N LEU A 87 -6.21 4.52 -9.83
CA LEU A 87 -6.41 5.98 -9.94
C LEU A 87 -7.59 6.30 -10.85
N SER A 88 -8.18 7.48 -10.72
CA SER A 88 -9.19 7.94 -11.69
C SER A 88 -8.54 8.17 -13.05
N LEU A 89 -9.31 8.03 -14.15
CA LEU A 89 -8.77 8.19 -15.51
C LEU A 89 -8.09 9.55 -15.73
N GLU A 90 -8.61 10.61 -15.12
CA GLU A 90 -8.02 11.95 -15.16
C GLU A 90 -6.63 11.99 -14.50
N VAL A 91 -6.51 11.39 -13.31
CA VAL A 91 -5.24 11.30 -12.61
C VAL A 91 -4.27 10.41 -13.37
N GLN A 92 -4.71 9.24 -13.85
CA GLN A 92 -3.88 8.35 -14.67
C GLN A 92 -3.26 9.10 -15.85
N GLY A 93 -4.08 9.79 -16.66
CA GLY A 93 -3.60 10.55 -17.82
C GLY A 93 -2.61 11.66 -17.44
N SER A 94 -2.78 12.30 -16.28
CA SER A 94 -1.85 13.31 -15.80
C SER A 94 -0.53 12.73 -15.33
N ILE A 95 -0.56 11.65 -14.57
CA ILE A 95 0.64 10.93 -14.13
C ILE A 95 1.42 10.37 -15.32
N TYR A 96 0.75 9.77 -16.31
CA TYR A 96 1.41 9.33 -17.54
C TYR A 96 2.16 10.49 -18.22
N ARG A 97 1.53 11.66 -18.36
CA ARG A 97 2.18 12.85 -18.94
C ARG A 97 3.38 13.32 -18.12
N GLU A 98 3.29 13.33 -16.80
CA GLU A 98 4.39 13.74 -15.93
C GLU A 98 5.57 12.78 -15.96
N ILE A 99 5.32 11.48 -15.95
CA ILE A 99 6.36 10.46 -16.03
C ILE A 99 7.07 10.51 -17.39
N ILE A 100 6.31 10.70 -18.49
CA ILE A 100 6.88 10.88 -19.83
C ILE A 100 7.74 12.15 -19.89
N LYS A 101 7.24 13.28 -19.38
CA LYS A 101 8.00 14.55 -19.32
C LYS A 101 9.26 14.43 -18.48
N GLY A 102 9.19 13.71 -17.36
CA GLY A 102 10.33 13.43 -16.49
C GLY A 102 11.37 12.48 -17.10
N LYS A 103 11.12 11.91 -18.29
CA LYS A 103 11.96 10.88 -18.93
C LYS A 103 12.22 9.65 -18.05
N VAL A 104 11.27 9.35 -17.15
CA VAL A 104 11.39 8.24 -16.19
C VAL A 104 10.79 6.94 -16.75
N MET A 105 10.03 7.04 -17.85
CA MET A 105 9.46 5.89 -18.52
C MET A 105 10.50 5.15 -19.37
N VAL A 106 10.65 3.85 -19.13
CA VAL A 106 11.44 2.97 -19.99
C VAL A 106 10.53 2.48 -21.12
N SER A 107 10.98 2.62 -22.36
CA SER A 107 10.28 2.06 -23.51
C SER A 107 10.41 0.54 -23.52
N ALA A 108 9.29 -0.15 -23.65
CA ALA A 108 9.26 -1.56 -23.98
C ALA A 108 9.70 -1.79 -25.44
N ARG A 109 10.04 -3.03 -25.76
CA ARG A 109 10.57 -3.40 -27.10
C ARG A 109 9.57 -3.17 -28.23
N ASP A 110 8.28 -3.13 -27.92
CA ASP A 110 7.16 -2.89 -28.83
C ASP A 110 6.77 -1.40 -28.91
N GLY A 111 7.52 -0.51 -28.27
CA GLY A 111 7.19 0.93 -28.20
C GLY A 111 6.15 1.28 -27.14
N GLY A 112 5.68 0.29 -26.36
CA GLY A 112 4.89 0.54 -25.15
C GLY A 112 5.73 1.20 -24.04
N TYR A 113 5.07 1.61 -22.97
CA TYR A 113 5.72 2.23 -21.81
C TYR A 113 5.68 1.29 -20.60
N ILE A 114 6.85 1.09 -19.98
CA ILE A 114 6.96 0.34 -18.72
C ILE A 114 6.69 1.31 -17.57
N ILE A 115 5.69 0.97 -16.74
CA ILE A 115 5.38 1.74 -15.54
C ILE A 115 6.58 1.69 -14.58
N PRO A 116 7.01 2.84 -14.02
CA PRO A 116 8.13 2.86 -13.08
C PRO A 116 7.91 1.97 -11.85
N LYS A 117 9.02 1.63 -11.17
CA LYS A 117 8.97 0.88 -9.91
C LYS A 117 8.11 1.59 -8.86
N PHE A 118 7.52 0.80 -7.95
CA PHE A 118 6.60 1.28 -6.91
C PHE A 118 7.07 2.55 -6.19
N LYS A 119 8.35 2.59 -5.77
CA LYS A 119 8.90 3.76 -5.06
C LYS A 119 8.76 5.06 -5.87
N VAL A 120 9.15 5.01 -7.13
CA VAL A 120 9.09 6.15 -8.05
C VAL A 120 7.64 6.50 -8.37
N LEU A 121 6.82 5.49 -8.70
CA LEU A 121 5.41 5.69 -8.99
C LEU A 121 4.68 6.34 -7.81
N LYS A 122 4.98 5.92 -6.58
CA LYS A 122 4.40 6.47 -5.35
C LYS A 122 4.71 7.95 -5.19
N GLU A 123 5.97 8.34 -5.37
CA GLU A 123 6.43 9.72 -5.27
C GLU A 123 5.74 10.63 -6.29
N TYR A 124 5.65 10.21 -7.56
CA TYR A 124 4.99 10.99 -8.60
C TYR A 124 3.49 11.21 -8.31
N ILE A 125 2.77 10.15 -7.93
CA ILE A 125 1.34 10.26 -7.64
C ILE A 125 1.09 11.16 -6.42
N GLU A 126 1.90 11.01 -5.37
CA GLU A 126 1.78 11.83 -4.17
C GLU A 126 2.05 13.31 -4.48
N GLN A 127 3.10 13.63 -5.22
CA GLN A 127 3.42 15.01 -5.63
C GLN A 127 2.30 15.64 -6.46
N TYR A 128 1.81 14.94 -7.48
CA TYR A 128 0.73 15.44 -8.34
C TYR A 128 -0.55 15.72 -7.55
N LEU A 129 -0.98 14.75 -6.73
CA LEU A 129 -2.21 14.89 -5.95
C LEU A 129 -2.08 15.93 -4.85
N GLN A 130 -0.89 16.12 -4.30
CA GLN A 130 -0.63 17.17 -3.31
C GLN A 130 -0.61 18.56 -3.94
N ALA A 131 -0.02 18.71 -5.13
CA ALA A 131 -0.09 19.95 -5.90
C ALA A 131 -1.54 20.31 -6.27
N LYS A 132 -2.33 19.31 -6.72
CA LYS A 132 -3.76 19.48 -7.03
C LYS A 132 -4.61 19.85 -5.81
N PHE A 133 -4.21 19.48 -4.60
CA PHE A 133 -4.93 19.82 -3.37
C PHE A 133 -4.73 21.29 -2.93
N LEU A 134 -3.65 21.93 -3.37
CA LEU A 134 -3.30 23.31 -3.00
C LEU A 134 -3.86 24.35 -3.97
N ILE A 135 -4.54 23.93 -5.04
CA ILE A 135 -5.17 24.75 -6.08
C ILE A 135 -6.68 24.67 -5.90
#